data_AF-A0A2M7TC95-F1
#
_entry.id   AF-A0A2M7TC95-F1
#
_cell.length_a   1.000
_cell.length_b   1.000
_cell.length_c   1.000
_cell.angle_alpha   90.00
_cell.angle_beta   90.00
_cell.angle_gamma   90.00
#
_symmetry.space_group_name_H-M   'P 1'
#
loop_
_entity.id
_entity.type
_entity.pdbx_description
1 polymer ?
#
loop_
_entity_poly.entity_id
_entity_poly.type
_entity_poly.pdbx_seq_one_letter_code
_entity_poly.pdbx_strand_id
1 'polypeptide(L)' 'MSNEFLNSSTLYNTPSFLKGVARVIDLFGQLDEYDYKKTEKEADAEALRRDWYIVGQDIFDGVEKYERGSRQPNQV' A
#
# COMPACT_ATOMS: atom_id res chain seq x y z
N MET A 1 -16.62 -1.04 -5.45
CA MET A 1 -15.29 -1.21 -4.83
C MET A 1 -14.45 -0.02 -5.25
N SER A 2 -13.98 0.77 -4.30
CA SER A 2 -13.04 1.85 -4.57
C SER A 2 -11.71 1.22 -5.03
N ASN A 3 -11.18 1.70 -6.15
CA ASN A 3 -9.83 1.39 -6.64
C ASN A 3 -8.78 2.10 -5.78
N GLU A 4 -8.84 1.91 -4.46
CA GLU A 4 -7.81 2.42 -3.57
C GLU A 4 -6.72 1.36 -3.53
N PHE A 5 -5.57 1.66 -4.15
CA PHE A 5 -4.38 0.82 -4.02
C PHE A 5 -3.97 0.81 -2.55
N LEU A 6 -4.36 -0.24 -1.83
CA LEU A 6 -3.95 -0.47 -0.45
C LEU A 6 -2.47 -0.83 -0.42
N ASN A 7 -1.65 0.15 -0.06
CA ASN A 7 -0.23 -0.05 0.24
C ASN A 7 -0.05 -0.20 1.75
N SER A 8 0.89 -1.05 2.17
CA SER A 8 1.27 -1.23 3.58
C SER A 8 1.83 0.06 4.20
N SER A 9 2.41 0.97 3.39
CA SER A 9 2.98 2.23 3.88
C SER A 9 2.25 3.48 3.35
N THR A 10 1.95 4.42 4.25
CA THR A 10 1.37 5.75 3.91
C THR A 10 2.27 6.93 4.26
N LEU A 11 3.40 6.70 4.95
CA LEU A 11 4.20 7.80 5.47
C LEU A 11 4.86 8.65 4.39
N TYR A 12 5.06 8.09 3.20
CA TYR A 12 5.79 8.75 2.14
C TYR A 12 4.84 9.38 1.14
N ASN A 13 5.00 10.69 1.00
CA ASN A 13 4.48 11.45 -0.11
C ASN A 13 4.90 10.78 -1.43
N THR A 14 3.97 10.60 -2.38
CA THR A 14 4.26 9.91 -3.64
C THR A 14 5.39 10.64 -4.40
N PRO A 15 6.47 9.93 -4.80
CA PRO A 15 7.58 10.53 -5.51
C PRO A 15 7.13 11.03 -6.90
N SER A 16 7.72 12.12 -7.38
CA SER A 16 7.46 12.63 -8.73
C SER A 16 8.71 13.27 -9.33
N PHE A 17 8.76 13.32 -10.67
CA PHE A 17 9.89 13.88 -11.40
C PHE A 17 10.17 15.34 -11.00
N LEU A 18 9.12 16.17 -10.93
CA LEU A 18 9.25 17.58 -10.54
C LEU A 18 9.72 17.74 -9.09
N LYS A 19 9.23 16.91 -8.16
CA LYS A 19 9.73 16.87 -6.78
C LYS A 19 11.22 16.49 -6.74
N GLY A 20 11.64 15.55 -7.59
CA GLY A 20 13.04 15.15 -7.72
C GLY A 20 13.95 16.28 -8.22
N VAL A 21 13.50 17.06 -9.22
CA VAL A 21 14.24 18.24 -9.70
C VAL A 21 14.33 19.32 -8.63
N ALA A 22 13.22 19.60 -7.94
CA ALA A 22 13.16 20.61 -6.89
C ALA A 22 14.09 20.27 -5.70
N ARG A 23 14.30 18.98 -5.40
CA ARG A 23 15.25 18.54 -4.36
C ARG A 23 16.70 18.95 -4.61
N VAL A 24 17.13 19.16 -5.86
CA VAL A 24 18.53 19.56 -6.17
C VAL A 24 18.87 20.95 -5.60
N ILE A 25 17.87 21.82 -5.48
CA ILE A 25 18.03 23.18 -4.96
C ILE A 25 17.44 23.39 -3.56
N ASP A 26 16.85 22.34 -2.97
CA ASP A 26 16.32 22.35 -1.61
C ASP A 26 17.44 22.12 -0.57
N LEU A 27 18.34 23.10 -0.44
CA LEU A 27 19.50 23.01 0.45
C LEU A 27 19.15 22.99 1.94
N PHE A 28 17.89 23.28 2.29
CA PHE A 28 17.41 23.38 3.66
C PHE A 28 16.33 22.34 4.01
N GLY A 29 16.01 21.41 3.10
CA GLY A 29 15.09 20.30 3.36
C GLY A 29 13.62 20.72 3.57
N GLN A 30 13.17 21.77 2.88
CA GLN A 30 11.79 22.27 3.00
C GLN A 30 10.76 21.43 2.24
N LEU A 31 11.19 20.55 1.33
CA LEU A 31 10.28 19.74 0.51
C LEU A 31 9.88 18.41 1.16
N ASP A 32 10.46 18.06 2.30
CA ASP A 32 10.14 16.84 3.03
C ASP A 32 8.90 17.03 3.91
N GLU A 33 7.73 16.93 3.28
CA GLU A 33 6.44 16.81 3.97
C GLU A 33 6.09 15.33 4.15
N TYR A 34 5.96 14.91 5.40
CA TYR A 34 5.43 13.61 5.78
C TYR A 34 3.93 13.72 6.03
N ASP A 35 3.19 12.76 5.52
CA ASP A 35 1.74 12.70 5.71
C ASP A 35 1.43 12.10 7.09
N TYR A 36 1.67 12.89 8.15
CA TYR A 36 1.25 12.53 9.49
C TYR A 36 -0.28 12.61 9.53
N LYS A 37 -0.94 11.46 9.74
CA LYS A 37 -2.36 11.46 10.15
C LYS A 37 -2.51 12.34 11.39
N LYS A 38 -3.71 12.89 11.63
CA LYS A 38 -3.96 13.91 12.68
C LYS A 38 -3.45 13.49 14.07
N THR A 39 -3.33 12.19 14.33
CA THR A 39 -2.66 11.63 15.51
C THR A 39 -1.87 10.36 15.17
N GLU A 40 -0.82 10.07 15.95
CA GLU A 40 -0.07 8.79 15.88
C GLU A 40 -1.00 7.58 16.00
N LYS A 41 -1.97 7.66 16.92
CA LYS A 41 -2.96 6.60 17.14
C LYS A 41 -3.81 6.29 15.90
N GLU A 42 -4.16 7.31 15.11
CA GLU A 42 -4.87 7.09 13.84
C GLU A 42 -3.99 6.43 12.80
N ALA A 43 -2.70 6.78 12.74
CA ALA A 43 -1.74 6.16 11.83
C ALA A 43 -1.54 4.67 12.16
N ASP A 44 -1.35 4.33 13.43
CA ASP A 44 -1.16 2.96 13.89
C ASP A 44 -2.40 2.10 13.63
N ALA A 45 -3.59 2.62 13.94
CA ALA A 45 -4.85 1.92 13.71
C ALA A 45 -5.09 1.64 12.21
N GLU A 46 -4.76 2.60 11.36
CA GLU A 46 -4.86 2.46 9.91
C GLU A 46 -3.84 1.46 9.37
N ALA A 47 -2.61 1.44 9.89
CA ALA A 47 -1.58 0.46 9.52
C ALA A 47 -2.05 -0.97 9.84
N LEU A 48 -2.52 -1.22 11.06
CA LEU A 48 -3.06 -2.53 11.46
C LEU A 48 -4.25 -2.96 10.60
N ARG A 49 -5.15 -2.03 10.27
CA ARG A 49 -6.30 -2.30 9.39
C ARG A 49 -5.86 -2.71 7.99
N ARG A 50 -4.83 -2.08 7.43
CA ARG A 50 -4.28 -2.39 6.11
C ARG A 50 -3.64 -3.76 6.07
N ASP A 51 -2.81 -4.08 7.07
CA ASP A 51 -2.15 -5.37 7.16
C ASP A 51 -3.18 -6.51 7.23
N TRP A 52 -4.23 -6.34 8.06
CA TRP A 52 -5.31 -7.32 8.14
C TRP A 52 -6.09 -7.48 6.83
N TYR A 53 -6.33 -6.38 6.13
CA TYR A 53 -7.01 -6.42 4.83
C TYR A 53 -6.20 -7.20 3.79
N ILE A 54 -4.89 -6.94 3.70
CA ILE A 54 -3.99 -7.62 2.75
C ILE A 54 -3.93 -9.12 3.06
N VAL A 55 -3.77 -9.50 4.33
CA VAL A 55 -3.79 -10.91 4.74
C VAL A 55 -5.11 -11.59 4.34
N GLY A 56 -6.25 -10.93 4.58
CA GLY A 56 -7.56 -11.45 4.20
C GLY A 56 -7.70 -11.63 2.68
N GLN A 57 -7.20 -10.66 1.91
CA GLN A 57 -7.18 -10.74 0.45
C GLN A 57 -6.31 -11.90 -0.04
N ASP A 58 -5.11 -12.08 0.49
CA ASP A 58 -4.20 -13.17 0.11
C ASP A 58 -4.79 -14.55 0.42
N ILE A 59 -5.47 -14.70 1.57
CA ILE A 59 -6.19 -15.92 1.93
C ILE A 59 -7.30 -16.20 0.91
N PHE A 60 -8.13 -15.19 0.61
CA PHE A 60 -9.22 -15.32 -0.35
C PHE A 60 -8.72 -15.72 -1.75
N ASP A 61 -7.70 -15.01 -2.25
CA ASP A 61 -7.09 -15.28 -3.54
C ASP A 61 -6.44 -16.68 -3.57
N GLY A 62 -5.85 -17.12 -2.46
CA GLY A 62 -5.30 -18.47 -2.31
C GLY A 62 -6.36 -19.57 -2.42
N VAL A 63 -7.49 -19.40 -1.73
CA VAL A 63 -8.63 -20.32 -1.81
C VAL A 63 -9.20 -20.33 -3.23
N GLU A 64 -9.42 -19.16 -3.84
CA GLU A 64 -9.95 -19.07 -5.20
C GLU A 64 -9.03 -19.76 -6.21
N LYS A 65 -7.72 -19.53 -6.13
CA LYS A 65 -6.71 -20.20 -6.98
C LYS A 65 -6.73 -21.71 -6.78
N TYR A 66 -6.79 -22.18 -5.54
CA TYR A 66 -6.87 -23.61 -5.25
C TYR A 66 -8.13 -24.23 -5.85
N GLU A 67 -9.29 -23.61 -5.67
CA GLU A 67 -10.55 -24.10 -6.23
C GLU A 67 -10.56 -24.10 -7.76
N ARG A 68 -10.02 -23.04 -8.40
CA ARG A 68 -9.89 -22.98 -9.86
C ARG A 68 -8.94 -24.05 -10.39
N GLY A 69 -7.82 -24.29 -9.71
CA GLY A 69 -6.87 -25.34 -10.05
C GLY A 69 -7.43 -26.75 -9.86
N SER A 70 -8.18 -26.99 -8.80
CA SER A 70 -8.83 -28.28 -8.54
C SER A 70 -10.07 -28.54 -9.42
N ARG A 71 -10.68 -27.49 -10.01
CA ARG A 71 -11.72 -27.59 -11.04
C ARG A 71 -11.18 -27.86 -12.46
N GLN A 72 -9.86 -27.85 -12.68
CA GLN A 72 -9.24 -28.32 -13.92
C GLN A 72 -8.57 -29.69 -13.69
N PRO A 73 -9.32 -30.81 -13.72
CA PRO A 73 -8.71 -32.12 -13.74
C PRO A 73 -8.05 -32.31 -15.11
N ASN A 74 -6.72 -32.45 -15.12
CA ASN A 74 -5.83 -32.65 -16.27
C ASN A 74 -5.38 -31.39 -17.03
N GLN A 75 -4.25 -30.84 -16.59
CA GLN A 75 -3.23 -30.41 -17.56
C GLN A 75 -1.99 -31.30 -17.35
N VAL A 76 -1.87 -32.30 -18.23
CA VAL A 76 -0.62 -32.97 -18.61
C VAL A 76 0.21 -32.02 -19.46
#